data_AF-A0AAN6EAS2-F1
#
_entry.id   AF-A0AAN6EAS2-F1
#
_cell.length_a   1.000
_cell.length_b   1.000
_cell.length_c   1.000
_cell.angle_alpha   90.00
_cell.angle_beta   90.00
_cell.angle_gamma   90.00
#
_symmetry.space_group_name_H-M   'P 1'
#
loop_
_entity.id
_entity.type
_entity.pdbx_description
1 polymer ?
#
loop_
_entity_poly.entity_id
_entity_poly.type
_entity_poly.pdbx_seq_one_letter_code
_entity_poly.pdbx_strand_id
1 'polypeptide(L)'
;MDPLVPSDPTTKEYKEWRVSDLDGSSLTEIHMVLSTVVLSYWCWKCKTAAEFHRNPAKFSGRSWQHFVFECTVFLVPMFMALTEHYLYTTIAVLIGTGIYYRKQIPNAPYRADKWAPDPRADSFKQSFAPGKITPKSYLSIYRAEMMLLTCFCILAVDFNVFPLKFAKVETFGTSIMDLGVGSFVFSAGVVGAKSVLPKRVDGKIVALSLWQQLKAGLWTSLPVLVLGIARFVLTES
;
A
#
# COMPACT_ATOMS: atom_id res chain seq x y z
N MET A 1 36.41 -12.84 6.75
CA MET A 1 36.48 -13.86 5.68
C MET A 1 35.18 -13.72 4.94
N ASP A 2 35.21 -13.15 3.73
CA ASP A 2 33.99 -13.04 2.94
C ASP A 2 33.45 -14.46 2.70
N PRO A 3 32.16 -14.73 3.00
CA PRO A 3 31.61 -16.06 2.79
C PRO A 3 31.73 -16.42 1.30
N LEU A 4 32.33 -17.57 1.03
CA LEU A 4 32.48 -18.11 -0.32
C LEU A 4 31.08 -18.25 -0.93
N VAL A 5 30.77 -17.39 -1.91
CA VAL A 5 29.52 -17.49 -2.67
C VAL A 5 29.50 -18.86 -3.36
N PRO A 6 28.52 -19.73 -3.06
CA PRO A 6 28.45 -21.04 -3.70
C PRO A 6 28.29 -20.88 -5.22
N SER A 7 29.01 -21.69 -5.99
CA SER A 7 29.12 -21.52 -7.45
C SER A 7 27.92 -22.05 -8.24
N ASP A 8 27.17 -23.02 -7.71
CA ASP A 8 26.03 -23.65 -8.38
C ASP A 8 24.70 -23.18 -7.78
N PRO A 9 23.85 -22.45 -8.55
CA PRO A 9 22.58 -21.90 -8.07
C PRO A 9 21.52 -22.96 -7.75
N THR A 10 21.71 -24.21 -8.18
CA THR A 10 20.75 -25.30 -7.92
C THR A 10 20.99 -26.01 -6.59
N THR A 11 22.19 -25.83 -6.01
CA THR A 11 22.61 -26.51 -4.79
C THR A 11 21.87 -25.98 -3.57
N LYS A 12 21.59 -26.88 -2.60
CA LYS A 12 20.98 -26.52 -1.31
C LYS A 12 21.78 -25.42 -0.59
N GLU A 13 23.10 -25.51 -0.62
CA GLU A 13 24.02 -24.54 -0.01
C GLU A 13 23.86 -23.12 -0.58
N TYR A 14 23.62 -22.98 -1.90
CA TYR A 14 23.36 -21.67 -2.51
C TYR A 14 22.04 -21.07 -2.02
N LYS A 15 21.00 -21.91 -1.89
CA LYS A 15 19.69 -21.48 -1.40
C LYS A 15 19.75 -21.07 0.07
N GLU A 16 20.51 -21.80 0.88
CA GLU A 16 20.73 -21.45 2.29
C GLU A 16 21.52 -20.15 2.41
N TRP A 17 22.62 -20.02 1.68
CA TRP A 17 23.42 -18.78 1.64
C TRP A 17 22.60 -17.55 1.25
N ARG A 18 21.63 -17.70 0.33
CA ARG A 18 20.76 -16.61 -0.13
C ARG A 18 19.82 -16.07 0.97
N VAL A 19 19.56 -16.87 2.00
CA VAL A 19 18.60 -16.54 3.07
C VAL A 19 19.31 -16.26 4.40
N SER A 20 20.54 -16.76 4.60
CA SER A 20 21.32 -16.60 5.82
C SER A 20 22.04 -15.25 5.95
N ASP A 21 22.17 -14.76 7.19
CA ASP A 21 22.96 -13.59 7.59
C ASP A 21 22.59 -12.30 6.84
N LEU A 22 21.30 -12.07 6.61
CA LEU A 22 20.79 -10.85 5.98
C LEU A 22 20.56 -9.74 7.01
N ASP A 23 21.34 -8.66 6.91
CA ASP A 23 21.25 -7.45 7.77
C ASP A 23 20.22 -6.39 7.27
N GLY A 24 19.59 -6.64 6.12
CA GLY A 24 18.62 -5.73 5.50
C GLY A 24 19.25 -4.52 4.81
N SER A 25 18.44 -3.48 4.59
CA SER A 25 18.83 -2.26 3.86
C SER A 25 18.75 -1.03 4.76
N SER A 26 19.48 0.02 4.36
CA SER A 26 19.41 1.32 5.01
C SER A 26 18.00 1.92 4.92
N LEU A 27 17.58 2.60 5.97
CA LEU A 27 16.25 3.20 6.02
C LEU A 27 16.03 4.20 4.89
N THR A 28 17.06 4.95 4.48
CA THR A 28 16.98 5.92 3.39
C THR A 28 16.71 5.27 2.04
N GLU A 29 17.39 4.15 1.74
CA GLU A 29 17.19 3.40 0.50
C GLU A 29 15.78 2.83 0.42
N ILE A 30 15.31 2.25 1.52
CA ILE A 30 13.92 1.77 1.64
C ILE A 30 12.93 2.91 1.38
N HIS A 31 13.14 4.09 1.98
CA HIS A 31 12.29 5.25 1.73
C HIS A 31 12.34 5.73 0.28
N MET A 32 13.50 5.65 -0.38
CA MET A 32 13.61 5.97 -1.81
C MET A 32 12.79 4.99 -2.66
N VAL A 33 12.85 3.68 -2.37
CA VAL A 33 12.02 2.69 -3.06
C VAL A 33 10.53 2.94 -2.79
N LEU A 34 10.13 3.16 -1.53
CA LEU A 34 8.73 3.47 -1.18
C LEU A 34 8.22 4.78 -1.81
N SER A 35 9.10 5.76 -2.01
CA SER A 35 8.74 7.01 -2.68
C SER A 35 8.25 6.76 -4.12
N THR A 36 8.74 5.73 -4.80
CA THR A 36 8.27 5.37 -6.16
C THR A 36 6.81 4.93 -6.17
N VAL A 37 6.38 4.21 -5.12
CA VAL A 37 4.97 3.79 -4.95
C VAL A 37 4.09 5.02 -4.76
N VAL A 38 4.48 5.91 -3.85
CA VAL A 38 3.74 7.16 -3.58
C VAL A 38 3.67 8.06 -4.81
N LEU A 39 4.77 8.18 -5.55
CA LEU A 39 4.82 8.97 -6.79
C LEU A 39 3.96 8.36 -7.90
N SER A 40 3.89 7.02 -7.98
CA SER A 40 3.02 6.31 -8.93
C SER A 40 1.55 6.61 -8.65
N TYR A 41 1.14 6.54 -7.38
CA TYR A 41 -0.20 6.97 -6.96
C TYR A 41 -0.47 8.43 -7.30
N TRP A 42 0.47 9.33 -7.03
CA TRP A 42 0.34 10.74 -7.34
C TRP A 42 0.15 10.98 -8.85
N CYS A 43 0.92 10.29 -9.70
CA CYS A 43 0.78 10.35 -11.16
C CYS A 43 -0.60 9.88 -11.62
N TRP A 44 -1.07 8.74 -11.10
CA TRP A 44 -2.41 8.23 -11.40
C TRP A 44 -3.51 9.24 -11.01
N LYS A 45 -3.40 9.84 -9.82
CA LYS A 45 -4.33 10.89 -9.37
C LYS A 45 -4.30 12.11 -10.27
N CYS A 46 -3.12 12.59 -10.67
CA CYS A 46 -2.99 13.74 -11.55
C CYS A 46 -3.58 13.47 -12.93
N LYS A 47 -3.32 12.31 -13.54
CA LYS A 47 -3.92 11.94 -14.83
C LYS A 47 -5.44 11.87 -14.73
N THR A 48 -5.96 11.16 -13.73
CA THR A 48 -7.41 10.99 -13.54
C THR A 48 -8.11 12.34 -13.35
N ALA A 49 -7.49 13.24 -12.59
CA ALA A 49 -8.00 14.59 -12.41
C ALA A 49 -7.92 15.43 -13.70
N ALA A 50 -6.83 15.35 -14.45
CA ALA A 50 -6.68 16.04 -15.73
C ALA A 50 -7.75 15.61 -16.75
N GLU A 51 -8.02 14.31 -16.85
CA GLU A 51 -9.05 13.75 -17.74
C GLU A 51 -10.47 14.17 -17.32
N PHE A 52 -10.75 14.12 -16.01
CA PHE A 52 -12.02 14.59 -15.46
C PHE A 52 -12.27 16.07 -15.77
N HIS A 53 -11.25 16.92 -15.61
CA HIS A 53 -11.36 18.35 -15.92
C HIS A 53 -11.46 18.65 -17.42
N ARG A 54 -10.86 17.83 -18.28
CA ARG A 54 -10.90 18.03 -19.72
C ARG A 54 -12.28 17.74 -20.30
N ASN A 55 -12.93 16.66 -19.88
CA ASN A 55 -14.25 16.26 -20.39
C ASN A 55 -15.06 15.48 -19.32
N PRO A 56 -15.78 16.15 -18.41
CA PRO A 56 -16.52 15.46 -17.34
C PRO A 56 -17.63 14.55 -17.88
N ALA A 57 -18.26 14.90 -19.00
CA ALA A 57 -19.37 14.13 -19.59
C ALA A 57 -18.94 12.81 -20.27
N LYS A 58 -17.68 12.68 -20.67
CA LYS A 58 -17.12 11.47 -21.31
C LYS A 58 -16.20 10.69 -20.38
N PHE A 59 -16.07 11.10 -19.12
CA PHE A 59 -15.22 10.40 -18.15
C PHE A 59 -15.79 9.02 -17.83
N SER A 60 -15.34 8.01 -18.57
CA SER A 60 -15.58 6.61 -18.28
C SER A 60 -14.31 6.03 -17.67
N GLY A 61 -14.24 5.99 -16.34
CA GLY A 61 -13.09 5.46 -15.60
C GLY A 61 -12.88 3.94 -15.75
N ARG A 62 -13.46 3.32 -16.77
CA ARG A 62 -13.45 1.87 -17.04
C ARG A 62 -13.06 1.52 -18.48
N SER A 63 -12.37 2.42 -19.18
CA SER A 63 -11.81 2.08 -20.49
C SER A 63 -10.53 1.22 -20.33
N TRP A 64 -10.29 0.35 -21.32
CA TRP A 64 -9.09 -0.48 -21.41
C TRP A 64 -7.80 0.35 -21.33
N GLN A 65 -7.80 1.58 -21.88
CA GLN A 65 -6.64 2.47 -21.83
C GLN A 65 -6.33 2.97 -20.41
N HIS A 66 -7.35 3.15 -19.56
CA HIS A 66 -7.12 3.50 -18.16
C HIS A 66 -6.53 2.30 -17.41
N PHE A 67 -7.06 1.11 -17.64
CA PHE A 67 -6.55 -0.11 -17.02
C PHE A 67 -5.09 -0.38 -17.39
N VAL A 68 -4.74 -0.34 -18.68
CA VAL A 68 -3.34 -0.55 -19.12
C VAL A 68 -2.41 0.50 -18.52
N PHE A 69 -2.84 1.76 -18.47
CA PHE A 69 -2.05 2.82 -17.84
C PHE A 69 -1.89 2.60 -16.33
N GLU A 70 -2.95 2.23 -15.62
CA GLU A 70 -2.91 1.89 -14.19
C GLU A 70 -1.93 0.77 -13.92
N CYS A 71 -2.04 -0.34 -14.66
CA CYS A 71 -1.10 -1.44 -14.57
C CYS A 71 0.33 -0.99 -14.85
N THR A 72 0.55 -0.16 -15.87
CA THR A 72 1.90 0.28 -16.23
C THR A 72 2.49 1.19 -15.16
N VAL A 73 1.74 2.17 -14.67
CA VAL A 73 2.21 3.15 -13.68
C VAL A 73 2.43 2.51 -12.30
N PHE A 74 1.67 1.49 -11.91
CA PHE A 74 1.90 0.83 -10.62
C PHE A 74 2.93 -0.30 -10.70
N LEU A 75 2.95 -1.10 -11.77
CA LEU A 75 3.81 -2.29 -11.85
C LEU A 75 5.22 -1.97 -12.34
N VAL A 76 5.37 -1.13 -13.37
CA VAL A 76 6.70 -0.89 -13.99
C VAL A 76 7.65 -0.16 -13.03
N PRO A 77 7.26 0.94 -12.37
CA PRO A 77 8.15 1.61 -11.42
C PRO A 77 8.46 0.75 -10.21
N MET A 78 7.50 -0.04 -9.73
CA MET A 78 7.71 -0.96 -8.61
C MET A 78 8.75 -2.02 -8.96
N PHE A 79 8.65 -2.62 -10.15
CA PHE A 79 9.65 -3.58 -10.64
C PHE A 79 11.02 -2.92 -10.77
N MET A 80 11.12 -1.78 -11.47
CA MET A 80 12.37 -1.07 -11.68
C MET A 80 13.03 -0.64 -10.36
N ALA A 81 12.24 -0.20 -9.38
CA ALA A 81 12.74 0.23 -8.07
C ALA A 81 13.28 -0.94 -7.25
N LEU A 82 12.62 -2.10 -7.28
CA LEU A 82 13.05 -3.31 -6.56
C LEU A 82 14.29 -3.97 -7.19
N THR A 83 14.54 -3.76 -8.48
CA THR A 83 15.74 -4.28 -9.17
C THR A 83 16.97 -3.38 -9.06
N GLU A 84 16.86 -2.21 -8.43
CA GLU A 84 17.91 -1.19 -8.24
C GLU A 84 18.60 -0.59 -9.47
N HIS A 85 18.46 -1.22 -10.64
CA HIS A 85 19.24 -0.86 -11.82
C HIS A 85 18.96 0.58 -12.32
N TYR A 86 17.78 1.14 -12.01
CA TYR A 86 17.30 2.43 -12.53
C TYR A 86 16.47 3.27 -11.55
N LEU A 87 16.71 3.13 -10.23
CA LEU A 87 15.89 3.77 -9.19
C LEU A 87 15.72 5.29 -9.38
N TYR A 88 16.84 6.03 -9.49
CA TYR A 88 16.81 7.49 -9.63
C TYR A 88 16.13 7.96 -10.93
N THR A 89 16.39 7.26 -12.03
CA THR A 89 15.76 7.58 -13.32
C THR A 89 14.25 7.34 -13.28
N THR A 90 13.81 6.28 -12.62
CA THR A 90 12.40 5.95 -12.42
C THR A 90 11.71 7.03 -11.60
N ILE A 91 12.32 7.48 -10.50
CA ILE A 91 11.82 8.59 -9.67
C ILE A 91 11.71 9.87 -10.50
N ALA A 92 12.75 10.22 -11.27
CA ALA A 92 12.74 11.42 -12.10
C ALA A 92 11.66 11.39 -13.18
N VAL A 93 11.46 10.24 -13.84
CA VAL A 93 10.39 10.03 -14.82
C VAL A 93 9.01 10.13 -14.19
N LEU A 94 8.79 9.55 -13.00
CA LEU A 94 7.54 9.69 -12.28
C LEU A 94 7.25 11.14 -11.88
N ILE A 95 8.25 11.87 -11.37
CA ILE A 95 8.09 13.29 -11.05
C ILE A 95 7.75 14.09 -12.31
N GLY A 96 8.47 13.87 -13.41
CA GLY A 96 8.24 14.55 -14.68
C GLY A 96 6.83 14.28 -15.24
N THR A 97 6.39 13.03 -15.25
CA THR A 97 5.06 12.64 -15.71
C THR A 97 3.95 13.20 -14.80
N GLY A 98 4.14 13.18 -13.48
CA GLY A 98 3.21 13.79 -12.53
C GLY A 98 3.09 15.31 -12.71
N ILE A 99 4.21 16.02 -12.91
CA ILE A 99 4.21 17.46 -13.22
C ILE A 99 3.50 17.73 -14.55
N TYR A 100 3.75 16.92 -15.57
CA TYR A 100 3.10 17.03 -16.88
C TYR A 100 1.58 16.94 -16.77
N TYR A 101 1.05 15.94 -16.07
CA TYR A 101 -0.40 15.83 -15.84
C TYR A 101 -0.92 16.93 -14.90
N ARG A 102 -0.14 17.34 -13.90
CA ARG A 102 -0.53 18.42 -12.98
C ARG A 102 -0.74 19.74 -13.70
N LYS A 103 0.08 20.06 -14.70
CA LYS A 103 -0.04 21.28 -15.53
C LYS A 103 -1.33 21.31 -16.37
N GLN A 104 -1.93 20.16 -16.67
CA GLN A 104 -3.19 20.08 -17.41
C GLN A 104 -4.43 20.31 -16.54
N ILE A 105 -4.26 20.27 -15.21
CA ILE A 105 -5.32 20.53 -14.27
C ILE A 105 -5.43 22.06 -14.12
N PRO A 106 -6.59 22.67 -14.38
CA PRO A 106 -6.77 24.10 -14.15
C PRO A 106 -6.48 24.43 -12.69
N ASN A 107 -5.81 25.57 -12.45
CA ASN A 107 -5.58 26.04 -11.10
C ASN A 107 -6.92 26.18 -10.37
N ALA A 108 -6.94 25.86 -9.08
CA ALA A 108 -8.12 26.13 -8.28
C ALA A 108 -8.48 27.61 -8.46
N PRO A 109 -9.77 27.95 -8.66
CA PRO A 109 -10.18 29.33 -8.86
C PRO A 109 -9.61 30.18 -7.73
N TYR A 110 -8.94 31.28 -8.09
CA TYR A 110 -8.36 32.19 -7.13
C TYR A 110 -9.48 32.70 -6.21
N ARG A 111 -9.37 32.38 -4.92
CA ARG A 111 -10.31 32.90 -3.93
C ARG A 111 -9.80 34.25 -3.48
N ALA A 112 -10.49 35.32 -3.90
CA ALA A 112 -10.19 36.68 -3.46
C ALA A 112 -10.23 36.81 -1.93
N ASP A 113 -11.21 36.17 -1.29
CA ASP A 113 -11.35 36.17 0.17
C ASP A 113 -10.82 34.89 0.81
N LYS A 114 -9.57 34.94 1.30
CA LYS A 114 -8.95 33.85 2.06
C LYS A 114 -9.71 33.50 3.36
N TRP A 115 -10.55 34.40 3.85
CA TRP A 115 -11.34 34.27 5.07
C TRP A 115 -12.75 33.69 4.84
N ALA A 116 -13.19 33.57 3.58
CA ALA A 116 -14.47 32.93 3.28
C ALA A 116 -14.37 31.40 3.49
N PRO A 117 -15.38 30.76 4.12
CA PRO A 117 -15.44 29.31 4.31
C PRO A 117 -15.17 28.56 3.00
N ASP A 118 -14.34 27.51 3.06
CA ASP A 118 -14.09 26.70 1.88
C ASP A 118 -15.33 25.88 1.52
N PRO A 119 -15.95 26.06 0.33
CA PRO A 119 -17.03 25.19 -0.12
C PRO A 119 -16.65 23.71 -0.12
N ARG A 120 -15.34 23.37 -0.18
CA ARG A 120 -14.87 21.98 0.02
C ARG A 120 -14.96 21.54 1.47
N ALA A 121 -14.69 22.43 2.43
CA ALA A 121 -14.87 22.16 3.85
C ALA A 121 -16.36 22.00 4.19
N ASP A 122 -17.24 22.79 3.58
CA ASP A 122 -18.68 22.65 3.77
C ASP A 122 -19.22 21.39 3.08
N SER A 123 -18.74 21.05 1.88
CA SER A 123 -19.02 19.77 1.22
C SER A 123 -18.52 18.58 2.06
N PHE A 124 -17.34 18.71 2.69
CA PHE A 124 -16.79 17.69 3.58
C PHE A 124 -17.64 17.55 4.85
N LYS A 125 -18.08 18.65 5.46
CA LYS A 125 -18.99 18.65 6.62
C LYS A 125 -20.35 18.04 6.27
N GLN A 126 -20.91 18.34 5.09
CA GLN A 126 -22.16 17.73 4.61
C GLN A 126 -22.00 16.25 4.29
N SER A 127 -20.83 15.84 3.76
CA SER A 127 -20.50 14.43 3.51
C SER A 127 -20.20 13.66 4.80
N PHE A 128 -19.79 14.37 5.85
CA PHE A 128 -19.51 13.83 7.18
C PHE A 128 -20.82 13.68 7.96
N ALA A 129 -21.55 12.59 7.68
CA ALA A 129 -22.62 12.15 8.56
C ALA A 129 -22.01 11.38 9.75
N PRO A 130 -22.19 11.85 11.00
CA PRO A 130 -21.71 11.13 12.19
C PRO A 130 -22.28 9.72 12.20
N GLY A 131 -21.42 8.69 12.15
CA GLY A 131 -21.81 7.28 12.11
C GLY A 131 -21.87 6.64 10.71
N LYS A 132 -21.78 7.41 9.62
CA LYS A 132 -21.66 6.88 8.24
C LYS A 132 -20.20 6.95 7.80
N ILE A 133 -19.46 5.87 8.02
CA ILE A 133 -18.06 5.77 7.62
C ILE A 133 -17.99 5.55 6.11
N THR A 134 -17.74 6.60 5.34
CA THR A 134 -17.48 6.47 3.90
C THR A 134 -16.14 5.73 3.69
N PRO A 135 -16.07 4.72 2.81
CA PRO A 135 -14.82 4.07 2.48
C PRO A 135 -13.87 5.10 1.90
N LYS A 136 -12.78 5.36 2.62
CA LYS A 136 -11.74 6.28 2.17
C LYS A 136 -10.94 5.59 1.08
N SER A 137 -11.07 6.06 -0.16
CA SER A 137 -10.41 5.45 -1.33
C SER A 137 -8.89 5.36 -1.19
N TYR A 138 -8.25 6.29 -0.46
CA TYR A 138 -6.81 6.24 -0.21
C TYR A 138 -6.37 5.04 0.63
N LEU A 139 -7.17 4.58 1.60
CA LEU A 139 -6.85 3.37 2.38
C LEU A 139 -6.95 2.11 1.52
N SER A 140 -7.91 2.08 0.59
CA SER A 140 -8.07 0.95 -0.32
C SER A 140 -6.89 0.84 -1.28
N ILE A 141 -6.42 1.98 -1.80
CA ILE A 141 -5.25 2.03 -2.70
C ILE A 141 -3.98 1.73 -1.95
N TYR A 142 -3.76 2.32 -0.76
CA TYR A 142 -2.65 1.97 0.11
C TYR A 142 -2.60 0.45 0.34
N ARG A 143 -3.74 -0.17 0.67
CA ARG A 143 -3.85 -1.63 0.86
C ARG A 143 -3.56 -2.43 -0.41
N ALA A 144 -3.97 -1.94 -1.58
CA ALA A 144 -3.67 -2.59 -2.85
C ALA A 144 -2.18 -2.52 -3.20
N GLU A 145 -1.56 -1.34 -3.07
CA GLU A 145 -0.14 -1.13 -3.35
C GLU A 145 0.76 -1.95 -2.44
N MET A 146 0.47 -2.00 -1.13
CA MET A 146 1.22 -2.85 -0.20
C MET A 146 1.08 -4.35 -0.52
N MET A 147 -0.11 -4.80 -0.98
CA MET A 147 -0.29 -6.21 -1.36
C MET A 147 0.46 -6.51 -2.64
N LEU A 148 0.42 -5.61 -3.63
CA LEU A 148 1.23 -5.73 -4.85
C LEU A 148 2.71 -5.79 -4.49
N LEU A 149 3.22 -4.83 -3.71
CA LEU A 149 4.61 -4.79 -3.27
C LEU A 149 5.03 -6.09 -2.57
N THR A 150 4.19 -6.61 -1.67
CA THR A 150 4.45 -7.85 -0.94
C THR A 150 4.48 -9.05 -1.89
N CYS A 151 3.49 -9.20 -2.76
CA CYS A 151 3.47 -10.27 -3.76
C CYS A 151 4.68 -10.19 -4.70
N PHE A 152 5.07 -8.98 -5.12
CA PHE A 152 6.28 -8.77 -5.92
C PHE A 152 7.51 -9.22 -5.17
N CYS A 153 7.70 -8.81 -3.90
CA CYS A 153 8.87 -9.23 -3.12
C CYS A 153 8.93 -10.75 -2.94
N ILE A 154 7.80 -11.41 -2.68
CA ILE A 154 7.73 -12.87 -2.52
C ILE A 154 8.09 -13.58 -3.83
N LEU A 155 7.60 -13.10 -4.98
CA LEU A 155 7.94 -13.70 -6.28
C LEU A 155 9.37 -13.36 -6.72
N ALA A 156 9.84 -12.15 -6.41
CA ALA A 156 11.13 -11.63 -6.84
C ALA A 156 12.29 -12.28 -6.08
N VAL A 157 12.11 -12.66 -4.80
CA VAL A 157 13.19 -13.19 -3.96
C VAL A 157 13.84 -14.46 -4.52
N ASP A 158 13.09 -15.24 -5.30
CA ASP A 158 13.58 -16.46 -5.97
C ASP A 158 14.49 -16.16 -7.17
N PHE A 159 14.52 -14.91 -7.66
CA PHE A 159 15.30 -14.51 -8.83
C PHE A 159 16.56 -13.72 -8.45
N ASN A 160 17.67 -13.99 -9.14
CA ASN A 160 18.95 -13.30 -8.93
C ASN A 160 18.93 -11.79 -9.20
N VAL A 161 17.89 -11.30 -9.88
CA VAL A 161 17.69 -9.87 -10.16
C VAL A 161 17.22 -9.12 -8.91
N PHE A 162 16.65 -9.81 -7.91
CA PHE A 162 16.21 -9.20 -6.67
C PHE A 162 17.37 -9.09 -5.65
N PRO A 163 17.66 -7.90 -5.13
CA PRO A 163 18.72 -7.67 -4.16
C PRO A 163 18.30 -8.20 -2.78
N LEU A 164 19.17 -9.02 -2.17
CA LEU A 164 18.87 -9.74 -0.92
C LEU A 164 18.68 -8.82 0.29
N LYS A 165 19.20 -7.59 0.26
CA LYS A 165 18.98 -6.59 1.31
C LYS A 165 17.51 -6.13 1.43
N PHE A 166 16.67 -6.38 0.44
CA PHE A 166 15.22 -6.15 0.53
C PHE A 166 14.43 -7.40 0.95
N ALA A 167 15.10 -8.55 1.01
CA ALA A 167 14.52 -9.77 1.56
C ALA A 167 14.44 -9.68 3.09
N LYS A 168 13.70 -10.63 3.67
CA LYS A 168 13.48 -10.71 5.11
C LYS A 168 14.80 -10.78 5.88
N VAL A 169 14.92 -9.97 6.92
CA VAL A 169 16.09 -9.93 7.82
C VAL A 169 16.00 -11.07 8.85
N GLU A 170 17.14 -11.66 9.23
CA GLU A 170 17.18 -12.76 10.20
C GLU A 170 17.22 -12.29 11.67
N THR A 171 18.10 -11.34 12.01
CA THR A 171 18.36 -10.97 13.42
C THR A 171 18.17 -9.48 13.70
N PHE A 172 18.84 -8.60 12.95
CA PHE A 172 18.80 -7.16 13.17
C PHE A 172 18.80 -6.42 11.83
N GLY A 173 17.92 -5.42 11.70
CA GLY A 173 17.82 -4.62 10.49
C GLY A 173 16.39 -4.34 10.07
N THR A 174 16.23 -3.68 8.93
CA THR A 174 14.93 -3.40 8.32
C THR A 174 14.97 -3.76 6.85
N SER A 175 13.93 -4.43 6.36
CA SER A 175 13.75 -4.71 4.92
C SER A 175 12.39 -4.24 4.41
N ILE A 176 12.27 -4.17 3.08
CA ILE A 176 10.99 -3.91 2.41
C ILE A 176 9.98 -5.03 2.70
N MET A 177 10.45 -6.29 2.79
CA MET A 177 9.59 -7.44 3.10
C MET A 177 8.99 -7.35 4.51
N ASP A 178 9.78 -6.92 5.50
CA ASP A 178 9.30 -6.72 6.88
C ASP A 178 8.32 -5.54 6.97
N LEU A 179 8.58 -4.48 6.20
CA LEU A 179 7.66 -3.34 6.09
C LEU A 179 6.33 -3.70 5.46
N GLY A 180 6.29 -4.68 4.54
CA GLY A 180 5.05 -5.19 3.97
C GLY A 180 4.13 -5.79 5.04
N VAL A 181 4.67 -6.64 5.90
CA VAL A 181 3.94 -7.25 7.02
C VAL A 181 3.53 -6.20 8.05
N GLY A 182 4.45 -5.30 8.43
CA GLY A 182 4.15 -4.21 9.36
C GLY A 182 3.04 -3.28 8.84
N SER A 183 3.11 -2.91 7.56
CA SER A 183 2.10 -2.11 6.88
C SER A 183 0.74 -2.82 6.83
N PHE A 184 0.73 -4.15 6.73
CA PHE A 184 -0.50 -4.93 6.74
C PHE A 184 -1.21 -4.88 8.08
N VAL A 185 -0.45 -5.09 9.17
CA VAL A 185 -0.98 -4.99 10.53
C VAL A 185 -1.44 -3.55 10.81
N PHE A 186 -0.67 -2.55 10.40
CA PHE A 186 -1.04 -1.14 10.53
C PHE A 186 -2.36 -0.83 9.79
N SER A 187 -2.47 -1.22 8.51
CA SER A 187 -3.69 -1.04 7.70
C SER A 187 -4.90 -1.72 8.33
N ALA A 188 -4.72 -2.95 8.81
CA ALA A 188 -5.76 -3.70 9.51
C ALA A 188 -6.20 -3.01 10.81
N GLY A 189 -5.26 -2.47 11.58
CA GLY A 189 -5.56 -1.68 12.79
C GLY A 189 -6.33 -0.40 12.49
N VAL A 190 -5.91 0.36 11.47
CA VAL A 190 -6.58 1.60 11.05
C VAL A 190 -8.01 1.33 10.56
N VAL A 191 -8.22 0.26 9.78
CA VAL A 191 -9.56 -0.12 9.32
C VAL A 191 -10.39 -0.72 10.46
N GLY A 192 -9.76 -1.44 11.39
CA GLY A 192 -10.39 -2.02 12.58
C GLY A 192 -10.89 -0.96 13.56
N ALA A 193 -10.23 0.20 13.67
CA ALA A 193 -10.71 1.32 14.49
C ALA A 193 -12.14 1.78 14.15
N LYS A 194 -12.62 1.49 12.92
CA LYS A 194 -14.02 1.74 12.52
C LYS A 194 -15.05 1.02 13.40
N SER A 195 -14.73 -0.13 13.97
CA SER A 195 -15.67 -0.86 14.84
C SER A 195 -15.79 -0.23 16.23
N VAL A 196 -14.78 0.54 16.65
CA VAL A 196 -14.71 1.22 17.96
C VAL A 196 -15.39 2.59 17.94
N LEU A 197 -15.57 3.18 16.75
CA LEU A 197 -16.23 4.48 16.62
C LEU A 197 -17.72 4.40 16.97
N PRO A 198 -18.28 5.41 17.69
CA PRO A 198 -19.70 5.45 18.04
C PRO A 198 -20.58 5.40 16.78
N LYS A 199 -21.52 4.46 16.73
CA LYS A 199 -22.46 4.32 15.61
C LYS A 199 -23.73 5.11 15.93
N ARG A 200 -24.24 5.84 14.93
CA ARG A 200 -25.53 6.53 15.06
C ARG A 200 -26.61 5.65 14.44
N VAL A 201 -27.52 5.15 15.25
CA VAL A 201 -28.71 4.40 14.82
C VAL A 201 -29.91 5.26 15.25
N ASP A 202 -30.78 5.60 14.30
CA ASP A 202 -31.97 6.43 14.52
C ASP A 202 -31.72 7.73 15.31
N GLY A 203 -30.72 8.51 14.88
CA GLY A 203 -30.43 9.83 15.45
C GLY A 203 -29.76 9.82 16.84
N LYS A 204 -29.69 8.68 17.52
CA LYS A 204 -29.00 8.51 18.81
C LYS A 204 -27.58 7.96 18.62
N ILE A 205 -26.62 8.51 19.38
CA ILE A 205 -25.25 8.00 19.42
C ILE A 205 -25.25 6.77 20.31
N VAL A 206 -25.06 5.59 19.73
CA VAL A 206 -24.95 4.32 20.47
C VAL A 206 -23.47 3.97 20.54
N ALA A 207 -22.90 4.08 21.74
CA ALA A 207 -21.61 3.46 22.03
C ALA A 207 -21.85 1.96 22.21
N LEU A 208 -21.27 1.13 21.35
CA LEU A 208 -21.33 -0.31 21.52
C LEU A 208 -20.54 -0.70 22.77
N SER A 209 -21.11 -1.51 23.65
CA SER A 209 -20.40 -2.04 24.82
C SER A 209 -19.18 -2.85 24.35
N LEU A 210 -18.02 -2.67 25.00
CA LEU A 210 -16.78 -3.40 24.70
C LEU A 210 -17.00 -4.92 24.67
N TRP A 211 -17.90 -5.44 25.52
CA TRP A 211 -18.26 -6.85 25.57
C TRP A 211 -18.98 -7.36 24.32
N GLN A 212 -19.87 -6.56 23.74
CA GLN A 212 -20.55 -6.92 22.50
C GLN A 212 -19.57 -6.92 21.32
N GLN A 213 -18.60 -6.00 21.34
CA GLN A 213 -17.54 -5.92 20.34
C GLN A 213 -16.56 -7.10 20.44
N LEU A 214 -16.16 -7.47 21.66
CA LEU A 214 -15.32 -8.65 21.92
C LEU A 214 -16.03 -9.93 21.52
N LYS A 215 -17.32 -10.08 21.85
CA LYS A 215 -18.11 -11.25 21.46
C LYS A 215 -18.21 -11.37 19.94
N ALA A 216 -18.51 -10.28 19.24
CA ALA A 216 -18.58 -10.26 17.78
C ALA A 216 -17.21 -10.57 17.15
N GLY A 217 -16.13 -9.96 17.65
CA GLY A 217 -14.76 -10.23 17.20
C GLY A 217 -14.36 -11.68 17.41
N LEU A 218 -14.65 -12.25 18.58
CA LEU A 218 -14.38 -13.64 18.92
C LEU A 218 -15.14 -14.60 17.98
N TRP A 219 -16.40 -14.32 17.67
CA TRP A 219 -17.17 -15.11 16.70
C TRP A 219 -16.56 -15.06 15.30
N THR A 220 -16.03 -13.91 14.87
CA THR A 220 -15.39 -13.77 13.56
C THR A 220 -14.00 -14.40 13.50
N SER A 221 -13.26 -14.47 14.61
CA SER A 221 -11.94 -15.11 14.67
C SER A 221 -12.01 -16.61 14.98
N LEU A 222 -13.16 -17.11 15.46
CA LEU A 222 -13.36 -18.51 15.83
C LEU A 222 -13.03 -19.50 14.69
N PRO A 223 -13.43 -19.28 13.43
CA PRO A 223 -13.07 -20.19 12.33
C PRO A 223 -11.56 -20.27 12.09
N VAL A 224 -10.85 -19.13 12.22
CA VAL A 224 -9.39 -19.07 12.06
C VAL A 224 -8.69 -19.75 13.23
N LEU A 225 -9.20 -19.57 14.45
CA LEU A 225 -8.71 -20.25 15.65
C LEU A 225 -8.84 -21.77 15.52
N VAL A 226 -10.01 -22.26 15.08
CA VAL A 226 -10.26 -23.70 14.87
C VAL A 226 -9.33 -24.25 13.81
N LEU A 227 -9.15 -23.56 12.68
CA LEU A 227 -8.18 -23.93 11.65
C LEU A 227 -6.74 -23.99 12.19
N GLY A 228 -6.34 -23.03 13.04
CA GLY A 228 -5.03 -22.99 13.68
C GLY A 228 -4.81 -24.17 14.64
N ILE A 229 -5.80 -24.47 15.48
CA ILE A 229 -5.75 -25.62 16.41
C ILE A 229 -5.74 -26.94 15.63
N ALA A 230 -6.57 -27.08 14.60
CA ALA A 230 -6.58 -28.27 13.76
C ALA A 230 -5.21 -28.49 13.10
N ARG A 231 -4.59 -27.44 12.57
CA ARG A 231 -3.22 -27.51 12.04
C ARG A 231 -2.22 -27.93 13.11
N PHE A 232 -2.29 -27.38 14.32
CA PHE A 232 -1.40 -27.72 15.42
C PHE A 232 -1.50 -29.20 15.78
N VAL A 233 -2.72 -29.70 15.99
CA VAL A 233 -2.97 -31.11 16.34
C VAL A 233 -2.52 -32.05 15.22
N LEU A 234 -2.72 -31.69 13.95
CA LEU A 234 -2.27 -32.49 12.80
C LEU A 234 -0.75 -32.48 12.58
N THR A 235 -0.03 -31.51 13.13
CA THR A 235 1.44 -31.43 13.00
C THR A 235 2.16 -32.07 14.19
N GLU A 236 1.49 -32.13 15.35
CA GLU A 236 1.96 -32.82 16.57
C GLU A 236 1.64 -34.34 16.59
N SER A 237 1.00 -34.87 15.54
CA SER A 237 0.70 -36.30 15.34
C SER A 237 1.56 -36.93 14.25
#